data_AF-A0A0D6Z6H5-F1
#
_entry.id   AF-A0A0D6Z6H5-F1
#
_cell.length_a   1.000
_cell.length_b   1.000
_cell.length_c   1.000
_cell.angle_alpha   90.00
_cell.angle_beta   90.00
_cell.angle_gamma   90.00
#
_symmetry.space_group_name_H-M   'P 1'
#
loop_
_entity.id
_entity.type
_entity.pdbx_description
1 polymer ?
#
loop_
_entity_poly.entity_id
_entity_poly.type
_entity_poly.pdbx_seq_one_letter_code
_entity_poly.pdbx_strand_id
1 'polypeptide(L)' 'MSPGLVKMYISFIGMGSMILSLIAIYFSRYKFTGFLKIATAVLAYMLMILAGIIMILVVFSGPTNE' A
#
# COMPACT_ATOMS: atom_id res chain seq x y z
N MET A 1 9.30 6.37 20.83
CA MET A 1 8.22 5.41 20.50
C MET A 1 8.75 4.02 20.74
N SER A 2 7.97 3.10 21.30
CA SER A 2 8.43 1.70 21.37
C SER A 2 8.57 1.15 19.94
N PRO A 3 9.58 0.29 19.68
CA PRO A 3 9.75 -0.40 18.42
C PRO A 3 8.45 -1.03 17.89
N GLY A 4 7.62 -1.60 18.78
CA GLY A 4 6.32 -2.16 18.43
C GLY A 4 5.30 -1.13 17.92
N LEU A 5 5.23 0.05 18.56
CA LEU A 5 4.34 1.12 18.14
C LEU A 5 4.70 1.66 16.75
N VAL A 6 6.00 1.74 16.45
CA VAL A 6 6.49 2.14 15.12
C VAL A 6 6.11 1.11 14.05
N LYS A 7 6.33 -0.18 14.31
CA LYS A 7 5.91 -1.26 13.38
C LYS A 7 4.40 -1.24 13.13
N MET A 8 3.59 -0.95 14.14
CA MET A 8 2.13 -0.82 14.00
C MET A 8 1.74 0.31 13.03
N TYR A 9 2.30 1.51 13.20
CA TYR A 9 2.02 2.62 12.28
C TYR A 9 2.48 2.32 10.86
N ILE A 10 3.62 1.66 10.68
CA ILE A 10 4.11 1.22 9.37
C ILE A 10 3.12 0.22 8.73
N SER A 11 2.58 -0.73 9.52
CA SER A 11 1.52 -1.64 9.04
C SER A 11 0.25 -0.89 8.65
N PHE A 12 -0.17 0.12 9.41
CA PHE A 12 -1.34 0.94 9.06
C PHE A 12 -1.13 1.71 7.75
N ILE A 13 0.08 2.22 7.51
CA ILE A 13 0.44 2.86 6.24
C ILE A 13 0.39 1.83 5.11
N GLY A 14 0.92 0.62 5.32
CA GLY A 14 0.85 -0.49 4.36
C GLY A 14 -0.59 -0.85 4.01
N MET A 15 -1.44 -1.11 5.00
CA MET A 15 -2.85 -1.44 4.80
C MET A 15 -3.64 -0.28 4.16
N GLY A 16 -3.41 0.95 4.60
CA GLY A 16 -4.02 2.14 4.01
C GLY A 16 -3.63 2.32 2.54
N SER A 17 -2.37 2.04 2.19
CA SER A 17 -1.90 2.11 0.81
C SER A 17 -2.53 1.03 -0.09
N MET A 18 -2.85 -0.17 0.44
CA MET A 18 -3.61 -1.18 -0.31
C MET A 18 -5.04 -0.72 -0.61
N ILE A 19 -5.71 -0.11 0.37
CA ILE A 19 -7.06 0.45 0.19
C ILE A 19 -7.02 1.56 -0.87
N LEU A 20 -6.04 2.46 -0.79
CA LEU A 20 -5.86 3.53 -1.77
C LEU A 20 -5.59 2.97 -3.17
N SER A 21 -4.75 1.94 -3.27
CA SER A 21 -4.50 1.22 -4.52
C SER A 21 -5.78 0.63 -5.10
N LEU A 22 -6.61 -0.02 -4.28
CA LEU A 22 -7.87 -0.61 -4.75
C LEU A 22 -8.81 0.47 -5.32
N ILE A 23 -8.94 1.60 -4.62
CA ILE A 23 -9.72 2.75 -5.09
C ILE A 23 -9.14 3.27 -6.42
N ALA A 24 -7.83 3.47 -6.51
CA ALA A 24 -7.19 3.95 -7.72
C ALA A 24 -7.38 2.97 -8.92
N ILE A 25 -7.32 1.66 -8.69
CA ILE A 25 -7.62 0.64 -9.71
C ILE A 25 -9.08 0.74 -10.15
N TYR A 26 -10.01 0.91 -9.21
CA TYR A 26 -11.43 1.08 -9.53
C TYR A 26 -11.66 2.30 -10.42
N PHE A 27 -11.11 3.46 -10.06
CA PHE A 27 -11.22 4.67 -10.87
C PHE A 27 -10.57 4.52 -12.25
N SER A 28 -9.38 3.90 -12.32
CA SER A 28 -8.70 3.60 -13.59
C SER A 28 -9.55 2.72 -14.51
N ARG A 29 -10.23 1.70 -13.98
CA ARG A 29 -10.99 0.74 -14.79
C ARG A 29 -12.36 1.26 -15.22
N TYR A 30 -13.05 2.01 -14.37
CA TYR A 30 -14.46 2.34 -14.58
C TYR A 30 -14.72 3.81 -14.90
N LYS A 31 -13.82 4.73 -14.53
CA LYS A 31 -14.07 6.18 -14.64
C LYS A 31 -13.16 6.89 -15.65
N PHE A 32 -11.91 6.43 -15.79
CA PHE A 32 -10.93 7.05 -16.67
C PHE A 32 -10.80 6.33 -18.02
N THR A 33 -10.62 7.10 -19.08
CA THR A 33 -10.36 6.62 -20.45
C THR A 33 -9.07 7.25 -20.99
N GLY A 34 -8.44 6.60 -21.98
CA GLY A 34 -7.21 7.09 -22.60
C GLY A 34 -5.99 7.12 -21.68
N PHE A 35 -5.20 8.19 -21.74
CA PHE A 35 -3.94 8.33 -21.00
C PHE A 35 -4.11 8.30 -19.47
N LEU A 36 -5.17 8.93 -18.95
CA LEU A 36 -5.44 8.99 -17.51
C LEU A 36 -5.71 7.60 -16.91
N LYS A 37 -6.28 6.68 -17.70
CA LYS A 37 -6.46 5.28 -17.30
C LYS A 37 -5.12 4.61 -17.03
N ILE A 38 -4.17 4.76 -17.95
CA ILE A 38 -2.85 4.14 -17.88
C ILE A 38 -2.05 4.75 -16.73
N ALA A 39 -1.98 6.08 -16.63
CA ALA A 39 -1.27 6.75 -15.55
C ALA A 39 -1.79 6.35 -14.16
N THR A 40 -3.12 6.33 -13.98
CA THR A 40 -3.73 5.94 -12.70
C THR A 40 -3.53 4.45 -12.41
N ALA A 41 -3.58 3.57 -13.43
CA ALA A 41 -3.29 2.15 -13.26
C ALA A 41 -1.85 1.93 -12.80
N VAL A 42 -0.88 2.57 -13.45
CA VAL A 42 0.55 2.46 -13.12
C VAL A 42 0.80 2.95 -11.70
N LEU A 43 0.23 4.08 -11.30
CA LEU A 43 0.31 4.59 -9.93
C LEU A 43 -0.29 3.61 -8.92
N ALA A 44 -1.45 3.03 -9.23
CA ALA A 44 -2.09 2.08 -8.34
C ALA A 44 -1.26 0.79 -8.17
N TYR A 45 -0.72 0.24 -9.26
CA TYR A 45 0.17 -0.92 -9.17
C TYR A 45 1.44 -0.63 -8.38
N MET A 46 2.03 0.56 -8.51
CA MET A 46 3.17 0.97 -7.68
C MET A 46 2.81 1.01 -6.19
N LEU A 47 1.66 1.58 -5.84
CA LEU A 47 1.14 1.58 -4.46
C LEU A 47 0.93 0.16 -3.94
N MET A 48 0.36 -0.73 -4.76
CA MET A 48 0.11 -2.12 -4.37
C MET A 48 1.41 -2.89 -4.10
N ILE A 49 2.42 -2.70 -4.95
CA ILE A 49 3.74 -3.33 -4.79
C ILE A 49 4.44 -2.79 -3.54
N LEU A 50 4.42 -1.47 -3.35
CA LEU A 50 5.01 -0.83 -2.17
C LEU A 50 4.35 -1.35 -0.89
N ALA A 51 3.03 -1.47 -0.88
CA ALA A 51 2.28 -2.05 0.22
C ALA A 51 2.69 -3.49 0.51
N GLY A 52 2.82 -4.31 -0.53
CA GLY A 52 3.27 -5.70 -0.42
C GLY A 52 4.68 -5.80 0.19
N ILE A 53 5.61 -4.95 -0.26
CA ILE A 53 6.97 -4.88 0.30
C ILE A 53 6.93 -4.48 1.78
N ILE A 54 6.16 -3.45 2.15
CA ILE A 54 6.01 -3.03 3.54
C ILE A 54 5.46 -4.18 4.41
N MET A 55 4.45 -4.89 3.92
CA MET A 55 3.85 -6.01 4.67
C MET A 55 4.83 -7.16 4.86
N ILE A 56 5.62 -7.51 3.85
CA ILE A 56 6.69 -8.50 3.97
C ILE A 56 7.69 -8.05 5.03
N LEU A 57 8.20 -6.82 4.93
CA LEU A 57 9.18 -6.30 5.88
C LEU A 57 8.65 -6.32 7.32
N VAL A 58 7.40 -5.92 7.56
CA VAL A 58 6.85 -5.90 8.93
C VAL A 58 6.57 -7.31 9.46
N VAL A 59 5.97 -8.19 8.66
CA VAL A 59 5.61 -9.55 9.09
C VAL A 59 6.85 -10.40 9.34
N PHE A 60 7.85 -10.36 8.45
CA PHE A 60 9.09 -11.12 8.62
C PHE A 60 10.02 -10.54 9.70
N SER A 61 9.85 -9.26 10.07
CA SER A 61 10.62 -8.66 11.16
C SER A 61 10.25 -9.19 12.55
N GLY A 62 9.27 -10.11 12.65
CA GLY A 62 8.86 -10.76 13.89
C GLY A 62 8.32 -9.79 14.96
N PRO A 63 7.82 -10.32 16.09
CA PRO A 63 7.43 -9.50 17.24
C PRO A 63 8.67 -8.71 17.71
N THR A 64 8.56 -7.38 17.77
CA THR A 64 9.52 -6.56 18.51
C THR A 64 9.42 -6.95 19.97
N ASN A 65 10.50 -7.53 20.49
CA ASN A 65 10.70 -7.55 21.92
C ASN A 65 11.06 -6.12 22.31
N GLU A 66 10.24 -5.55 23.21
CA GLU A 66 10.32 -4.19 23.78
C GLU A 66 9.79 -3.06 22.88
#